data_AF-A0A3S0F399-F1
#
_entry.id   AF-A0A3S0F399-F1
#
_cell.length_a   1.000
_cell.length_b   1.000
_cell.length_c   1.000
_cell.angle_alpha   90.00
_cell.angle_beta   90.00
_cell.angle_gamma   90.00
#
_symmetry.space_group_name_H-M   'P 1'
#
loop_
_entity.id
_entity.type
_entity.pdbx_description
1 polymer ?
#
loop_
_entity_poly.entity_id
_entity_poly.type
_entity_poly.pdbx_seq_one_letter_code
_entity_poly.pdbx_strand_id
1 'polypeptide(L)'
;MSTTIRSELDVMDTLCLQRAELAINVGNRDDDVPRQDCKNFKAAEGRLGQYTLDVFDALSTALNNLADDKDWSLSSDISNVGTSISNLKDKNGVQLVKPESVGAVDKVVNLIADIATAKLRRDAVKHVIASSDSMKELGDLLKSFFVQTATAPISGTTPPYQTWIEINQISLDGIDAALAGVLHKQEPIRARELRTQVKDLRVQLAARGPTGIPLRIGEAIDTWKTSVDTFKQEGLESDPKTLYTQLRELAKTTKGVKDAIEAARN
;
A
#
# COMPACT_ATOMS: atom_id res chain seq x y z
N MET A 1 -11.38 3.85 16.18
CA MET A 1 -11.70 2.83 15.14
C MET A 1 -10.68 2.97 14.03
N SER A 2 -9.52 2.32 14.14
CA SER A 2 -8.40 2.47 13.20
C SER A 2 -7.74 1.12 12.92
N THR A 3 -8.54 0.15 12.47
CA THR A 3 -8.11 -1.26 12.37
C THR A 3 -8.14 -1.83 10.95
N THR A 4 -8.16 -1.00 9.90
CA THR A 4 -8.59 -1.46 8.56
C THR A 4 -7.58 -1.37 7.42
N ILE A 5 -6.53 -0.53 7.50
CA ILE A 5 -5.41 -0.49 6.50
C ILE A 5 -4.69 -1.83 6.38
N ARG A 6 -4.48 -2.49 7.52
CA ARG A 6 -3.76 -3.76 7.64
C ARG A 6 -4.47 -4.90 6.91
N SER A 7 -5.77 -4.77 6.62
CA SER A 7 -6.61 -5.89 6.21
C SER A 7 -6.30 -6.45 4.82
N GLU A 8 -6.07 -5.64 3.78
CA GLU A 8 -5.77 -6.19 2.45
C GLU A 8 -4.36 -6.78 2.38
N LEU A 9 -3.38 -6.10 3.00
CA LEU A 9 -2.03 -6.65 3.15
C LEU A 9 -2.02 -7.92 4.02
N ASP A 10 -2.84 -7.98 5.08
CA ASP A 10 -3.02 -9.18 5.93
C ASP A 10 -3.70 -10.32 5.15
N VAL A 11 -4.65 -10.01 4.26
CA VAL A 11 -5.26 -11.02 3.38
C VAL A 11 -4.24 -11.52 2.35
N MET A 12 -3.44 -10.64 1.76
CA MET A 12 -2.35 -11.04 0.87
C MET A 12 -1.35 -11.95 1.58
N ASP A 13 -0.98 -11.62 2.82
CA ASP A 13 -0.12 -12.45 3.65
C ASP A 13 -0.74 -13.82 3.95
N THR A 14 -2.02 -13.83 4.34
CA THR A 14 -2.76 -15.05 4.66
C THR A 14 -2.86 -15.97 3.45
N LEU A 15 -3.23 -15.44 2.29
CA LEU A 15 -3.34 -16.19 1.04
C LEU A 15 -1.97 -16.74 0.60
N CYS A 16 -0.90 -15.96 0.77
CA CYS A 16 0.44 -16.43 0.47
C CYS A 16 0.84 -17.61 1.37
N LEU A 17 0.59 -17.51 2.69
CA LEU A 17 0.89 -18.57 3.65
C LEU A 17 0.06 -19.84 3.38
N GLN A 18 -1.24 -19.70 3.14
CA GLN A 18 -2.12 -20.83 2.80
C GLN A 18 -1.66 -21.55 1.53
N ARG A 19 -1.27 -20.80 0.49
CA ARG A 19 -0.68 -21.37 -0.71
C ARG A 19 0.65 -22.09 -0.42
N ALA A 20 1.53 -21.49 0.39
CA ALA A 20 2.81 -22.09 0.73
C ALA A 20 2.65 -23.41 1.49
N GLU A 21 1.72 -23.48 2.44
CA GLU A 21 1.36 -24.71 3.16
C GLU A 21 0.80 -25.77 2.22
N LEU A 22 -0.05 -25.37 1.28
CA LEU A 22 -0.60 -26.28 0.28
C LEU A 22 0.50 -26.85 -0.64
N ALA A 23 1.47 -26.03 -1.04
CA ALA A 23 2.61 -26.48 -1.84
C ALA A 23 3.47 -27.51 -1.10
N ILE A 24 3.74 -27.30 0.20
CA ILE A 24 4.48 -28.23 1.06
C ILE A 24 3.72 -29.56 1.18
N ASN A 25 2.42 -29.49 1.48
CA ASN A 25 1.56 -30.66 1.65
C ASN A 25 1.42 -31.50 0.37
N VAL A 26 1.35 -30.86 -0.80
CA VAL A 26 1.19 -31.56 -2.09
C VAL A 26 2.51 -32.11 -2.62
N GLY A 27 3.61 -31.38 -2.43
CA GLY A 27 4.92 -31.84 -2.88
C GLY A 27 5.59 -32.85 -1.95
N ASN A 28 5.02 -33.09 -0.75
CA ASN A 28 5.65 -33.82 0.35
C ASN A 28 7.11 -33.35 0.56
N ARG A 29 7.31 -32.03 0.44
CA ARG A 29 8.63 -31.40 0.43
C ARG A 29 9.04 -31.08 1.86
N ASP A 30 10.27 -31.43 2.21
CA ASP A 30 10.93 -30.98 3.45
C ASP A 30 11.55 -29.58 3.29
N ASP A 31 11.38 -28.93 2.13
CA ASP A 31 11.93 -27.59 1.88
C ASP A 31 10.93 -26.46 2.22
N ASP A 32 11.39 -25.50 3.02
CA ASP A 32 10.61 -24.33 3.45
C ASP A 32 10.62 -23.20 2.39
N VAL A 33 11.10 -23.47 1.17
CA VAL A 33 11.24 -22.47 0.09
C VAL A 33 9.93 -21.72 -0.19
N PRO A 34 8.75 -22.37 -0.32
CA PRO A 34 7.50 -21.66 -0.58
C PRO A 34 7.12 -20.67 0.55
N ARG A 35 7.44 -21.01 1.80
CA ARG A 35 7.21 -20.14 2.96
C ARG A 35 8.21 -18.99 3.00
N GLN A 36 9.47 -19.27 2.65
CA GLN A 36 10.51 -18.25 2.58
C GLN A 36 10.22 -17.22 1.47
N ASP A 37 9.70 -17.64 0.32
CA ASP A 37 9.27 -16.73 -0.74
C ASP A 37 8.15 -15.79 -0.29
N CYS A 38 7.14 -16.32 0.41
CA CYS A 38 6.08 -15.50 1.01
C CYS A 38 6.63 -14.52 2.06
N LYS A 39 7.57 -14.99 2.90
CA LYS A 39 8.21 -14.15 3.91
C LYS A 39 9.02 -13.02 3.27
N ASN A 40 9.73 -13.30 2.18
CA ASN A 40 10.53 -12.31 1.46
C ASN A 40 9.62 -11.26 0.80
N PHE A 41 8.53 -11.68 0.16
CA PHE A 41 7.52 -10.78 -0.40
C PHE A 41 6.92 -9.86 0.68
N LYS A 42 6.46 -10.43 1.80
CA LYS A 42 5.93 -9.70 2.95
C LYS A 42 6.95 -8.70 3.51
N ALA A 43 8.21 -9.11 3.63
CA ALA A 43 9.26 -8.31 4.25
C ALA A 43 9.64 -7.06 3.44
N ALA A 44 9.60 -7.12 2.12
CA ALA A 44 10.02 -6.02 1.26
C ALA A 44 8.82 -5.23 0.71
N GLU A 45 7.95 -5.90 -0.03
CA GLU A 45 6.91 -5.25 -0.83
C GLU A 45 5.68 -4.91 0.03
N GLY A 46 5.25 -5.83 0.91
CA GLY A 46 4.17 -5.56 1.87
C GLY A 46 4.49 -4.41 2.84
N ARG A 47 5.77 -4.28 3.25
CA ARG A 47 6.21 -3.17 4.12
C ARG A 47 6.17 -1.82 3.42
N LEU A 48 6.48 -1.76 2.12
CA LEU A 48 6.39 -0.51 1.36
C LEU A 48 4.97 0.05 1.37
N GLY A 49 3.98 -0.81 1.08
CA GLY A 49 2.57 -0.43 1.13
C GLY A 49 2.17 0.06 2.51
N GLN A 50 2.53 -0.67 3.56
CA GLN A 50 2.21 -0.31 4.94
C GLN A 50 2.82 1.04 5.36
N TYR A 51 4.12 1.25 5.13
CA TYR A 51 4.78 2.49 5.51
C TYR A 51 4.21 3.71 4.78
N THR A 52 3.92 3.56 3.49
CA THR A 52 3.33 4.64 2.71
C THR A 52 1.95 4.98 3.25
N LEU A 53 1.15 3.98 3.61
CA LEU A 53 -0.17 4.16 4.23
C LEU A 53 -0.12 4.85 5.60
N ASP A 54 0.85 4.49 6.43
CA ASP A 54 1.04 5.12 7.74
C ASP A 54 1.34 6.62 7.59
N VAL A 55 2.11 7.02 6.57
CA VAL A 55 2.36 8.44 6.25
C VAL A 55 1.09 9.15 5.79
N PHE A 56 0.26 8.51 4.95
CA PHE A 56 -1.03 9.07 4.52
C PHE A 56 -2.00 9.25 5.70
N ASP A 57 -2.05 8.31 6.64
CA ASP A 57 -2.92 8.39 7.83
C ASP A 57 -2.51 9.54 8.76
N ALA A 58 -1.20 9.67 9.01
CA ALA A 58 -0.66 10.76 9.79
C ALA A 58 -0.87 12.12 9.10
N LEU A 59 -0.69 12.20 7.78
CA LEU A 59 -0.95 13.41 7.00
C LEU A 59 -2.42 13.81 7.05
N SER A 60 -3.36 12.87 6.88
CA SER A 60 -4.81 13.15 7.00
C SER A 60 -5.15 13.68 8.39
N THR A 61 -4.58 13.08 9.44
CA THR A 61 -4.77 13.52 10.82
C THR A 61 -4.23 14.94 11.04
N ALA A 62 -3.02 15.22 10.55
CA ALA A 62 -2.40 16.53 10.63
C ALA A 62 -3.25 17.61 9.94
N LEU A 63 -3.73 17.33 8.72
CA LEU A 63 -4.56 18.26 7.95
C LEU A 63 -5.92 18.52 8.62
N ASN A 64 -6.55 17.49 9.20
CA ASN A 64 -7.79 17.65 9.97
C ASN A 64 -7.58 18.51 11.23
N ASN A 65 -6.49 18.27 11.98
CA ASN A 65 -6.18 19.06 13.16
C ASN A 65 -5.86 20.51 12.81
N LEU A 66 -5.14 20.74 11.70
CA LEU A 66 -4.89 22.09 11.16
C LEU A 66 -6.19 22.81 10.77
N ALA A 67 -7.13 22.10 10.15
CA ALA A 67 -8.45 22.63 9.81
C ALA A 67 -9.27 22.99 11.05
N ASP A 68 -9.13 22.23 12.15
CA ASP A 68 -9.89 22.39 13.38
C ASP A 68 -9.22 23.29 14.45
N ASP A 69 -8.03 23.85 14.19
CA ASP A 69 -7.22 24.61 15.18
C ASP A 69 -6.78 23.80 16.41
N LYS A 70 -6.54 22.50 16.22
CA LYS A 70 -6.21 21.61 17.33
C LYS A 70 -4.70 21.38 17.40
N ASP A 71 -4.15 21.62 18.58
CA ASP A 71 -2.83 21.10 18.94
C ASP A 71 -2.88 19.58 18.93
N TRP A 72 -1.83 18.95 18.43
CA TRP A 72 -1.71 17.50 18.42
C TRP A 72 -0.25 17.06 18.50
N SER A 73 -0.02 15.88 19.08
CA SER A 73 1.31 15.30 19.21
C SER A 73 1.57 14.31 18.09
N LEU A 74 2.74 14.42 17.45
CA LEU A 74 3.24 13.42 16.51
C LEU A 74 3.50 12.10 17.25
N SER A 75 3.12 10.95 16.67
CA SER A 75 3.63 9.66 17.14
C SER A 75 5.10 9.53 16.76
N SER A 76 5.90 8.87 17.61
CA SER A 76 7.33 8.62 17.36
C SER A 76 7.61 7.74 16.14
N ASP A 77 6.58 7.06 15.63
CA ASP A 77 6.76 5.96 14.69
C ASP A 77 6.99 6.46 13.26
N ILE A 78 6.57 7.68 12.93
CA ILE A 78 6.69 8.22 11.58
C ILE A 78 8.09 8.77 11.25
N SER A 79 8.89 9.12 12.25
CA SER A 79 10.21 9.77 12.05
C SER A 79 11.25 8.87 11.38
N ASN A 80 11.01 7.55 11.36
CA ASN A 80 11.94 6.56 10.81
C ASN A 80 11.44 5.93 9.49
N VAL A 81 10.32 6.42 8.94
CA VAL A 81 9.68 5.81 7.78
C VAL A 81 10.55 5.92 6.52
N GLY A 82 11.15 7.09 6.22
CA GLY A 82 12.02 7.22 5.05
C GLY A 82 13.26 6.32 5.12
N THR A 83 13.87 6.18 6.29
CA THR A 83 14.97 5.20 6.52
C THR A 83 14.48 3.77 6.36
N SER A 84 13.26 3.46 6.79
CA SER A 84 12.69 2.12 6.64
C SER A 84 12.42 1.78 5.18
N ILE A 85 11.93 2.75 4.39
CA ILE A 85 11.66 2.60 2.95
C ILE A 85 12.97 2.48 2.15
N SER A 86 13.99 3.28 2.45
CA SER A 86 15.28 3.24 1.73
C SER A 86 16.05 1.93 1.91
N ASN A 87 15.78 1.22 3.01
CA ASN A 87 16.36 -0.08 3.31
C ASN A 87 15.59 -1.26 2.68
N LEU A 88 14.44 -1.02 2.03
CA LEU A 88 13.69 -2.08 1.36
C LEU A 88 14.42 -2.51 0.08
N LYS A 89 14.66 -3.81 -0.02
CA LYS A 89 15.34 -4.43 -1.16
C LYS A 89 14.45 -5.49 -1.79
N ASP A 90 14.52 -5.60 -3.11
CA ASP A 90 13.90 -6.67 -3.86
C ASP A 90 14.58 -8.02 -3.57
N LYS A 91 14.03 -9.09 -4.16
CA LYS A 91 14.58 -10.45 -4.05
C LYS A 91 16.02 -10.61 -4.58
N ASN A 92 16.52 -9.66 -5.37
CA ASN A 92 17.86 -9.65 -5.93
C ASN A 92 18.82 -8.75 -5.12
N GLY A 93 18.37 -8.14 -4.03
CA GLY A 93 19.15 -7.24 -3.19
C GLY A 93 19.26 -5.81 -3.71
N VAL A 94 18.51 -5.45 -4.76
CA VAL A 94 18.43 -4.11 -5.34
C VAL A 94 17.44 -3.27 -4.55
N GLN A 95 17.70 -1.97 -4.39
CA GLN A 95 16.75 -1.07 -3.73
C GLN A 95 15.39 -1.07 -4.46
N LEU A 96 14.33 -1.29 -3.68
CA LEU A 96 12.97 -1.36 -4.20
C LEU A 96 12.47 0.02 -4.62
N VAL A 97 12.80 1.05 -3.85
CA VAL A 97 12.39 2.44 -4.05
C VAL A 97 13.59 3.27 -4.48
N LYS A 98 13.39 4.14 -5.47
CA LYS A 98 14.44 5.05 -5.94
C LYS A 98 14.80 6.09 -4.86
N PRO A 99 16.08 6.45 -4.69
CA PRO A 99 16.52 7.38 -3.65
C PRO A 99 15.81 8.75 -3.66
N GLU A 100 15.51 9.28 -4.83
CA GLU A 100 14.78 10.55 -4.99
C GLU A 100 13.40 10.50 -4.35
N SER A 101 12.71 9.36 -4.41
CA SER A 101 11.39 9.16 -3.82
C SER A 101 11.44 8.98 -2.30
N VAL A 102 12.56 8.51 -1.76
CA VAL A 102 12.80 8.48 -0.30
C VAL A 102 12.83 9.91 0.25
N GLY A 103 13.52 10.83 -0.44
CA GLY A 103 13.59 12.24 -0.03
C GLY A 103 12.22 12.93 -0.02
N ALA A 104 11.30 12.52 -0.90
CA ALA A 104 9.92 12.98 -0.90
C ALA A 104 9.16 12.55 0.35
N VAL A 105 9.32 11.29 0.76
CA VAL A 105 8.73 10.76 1.99
C VAL A 105 9.23 11.55 3.20
N ASP A 106 10.54 11.75 3.32
CA ASP A 106 11.12 12.51 4.44
C ASP A 106 10.58 13.94 4.52
N LYS A 107 10.40 14.61 3.38
CA LYS A 107 9.80 15.94 3.32
C LYS A 107 8.35 15.95 3.79
N VAL A 108 7.55 14.94 3.43
CA VAL A 108 6.17 14.84 3.91
C VAL A 108 6.12 14.52 5.42
N VAL A 109 7.02 13.67 5.92
CA VAL A 109 7.13 13.41 7.37
C VAL A 109 7.48 14.70 8.12
N ASN A 110 8.44 15.47 7.61
CA ASN A 110 8.79 16.77 8.19
C ASN A 110 7.63 17.77 8.12
N LEU A 111 6.86 17.79 7.01
CA LEU A 111 5.65 18.60 6.92
C LEU A 111 4.66 18.27 8.03
N ILE A 112 4.44 16.98 8.32
CA ILE A 112 3.53 16.55 9.38
C ILE A 112 4.00 17.09 10.75
N ALA A 113 5.31 17.03 11.01
CA ALA A 113 5.90 17.61 12.23
C ALA A 113 5.80 19.14 12.27
N ASP A 114 6.00 19.82 11.14
CA ASP A 114 5.84 21.27 11.02
C ASP A 114 4.39 21.69 11.31
N ILE A 115 3.40 20.98 10.76
CA ILE A 115 1.98 21.24 11.04
C ILE A 115 1.67 21.05 12.52
N ALA A 116 2.22 20.02 13.16
CA ALA A 116 2.00 19.72 14.57
C ALA A 116 2.62 20.77 15.52
N THR A 117 3.70 21.43 15.11
CA THR A 117 4.48 22.34 15.96
C THR A 117 4.33 23.81 15.58
N ALA A 118 3.69 24.11 14.46
CA ALA A 118 3.48 25.47 13.98
C ALA A 118 2.60 26.28 14.95
N LYS A 119 3.15 27.40 15.43
CA LYS A 119 2.44 28.34 16.30
C LYS A 119 1.38 29.17 15.58
N LEU A 120 1.48 29.28 14.25
CA LEU A 120 0.58 30.08 13.42
C LEU A 120 0.06 29.23 12.25
N ARG A 121 -1.28 29.10 12.15
CA ARG A 121 -1.96 28.36 11.08
C ARG A 121 -1.51 28.81 9.68
N ARG A 122 -1.34 30.12 9.47
CA ARG A 122 -0.91 30.66 8.17
C ARG A 122 0.45 30.12 7.75
N ASP A 123 1.35 29.93 8.69
CA ASP A 123 2.67 29.40 8.38
C ASP A 123 2.59 27.90 8.07
N ALA A 124 1.83 27.12 8.85
CA ALA A 124 1.54 25.72 8.52
C ALA A 124 0.94 25.54 7.10
N VAL A 125 0.01 26.40 6.70
CA VAL A 125 -0.57 26.39 5.33
C VAL A 125 0.50 26.63 4.27
N LYS A 126 1.43 27.57 4.49
CA LYS A 126 2.55 27.78 3.56
C LYS A 126 3.45 26.54 3.47
N HIS A 127 3.70 25.85 4.58
CA HIS A 127 4.47 24.60 4.58
C HIS A 127 3.78 23.51 3.77
N VAL A 128 2.45 23.38 3.87
CA VAL A 128 1.66 22.43 3.03
C VAL A 128 1.80 22.76 1.54
N ILE A 129 1.69 24.04 1.17
CA ILE A 129 1.83 24.49 -0.22
C ILE A 129 3.26 24.24 -0.74
N ALA A 130 4.28 24.56 0.06
CA ALA A 130 5.67 24.33 -0.29
C ALA A 130 6.01 22.84 -0.48
N SER A 131 5.26 21.95 0.18
CA SER A 131 5.48 20.51 0.17
C SER A 131 4.57 19.76 -0.83
N SER A 132 3.73 20.47 -1.59
CA SER A 132 2.72 19.86 -2.47
C SER A 132 3.30 18.89 -3.50
N ASP A 133 4.48 19.20 -4.07
CA ASP A 133 5.12 18.32 -5.05
C ASP A 133 5.62 17.02 -4.40
N SER A 134 6.18 17.10 -3.18
CA SER A 134 6.59 15.92 -2.41
C SER A 134 5.40 15.09 -1.91
N MET A 135 4.27 15.71 -1.61
CA MET A 135 3.01 14.98 -1.37
C MET A 135 2.62 14.19 -2.63
N LYS A 136 2.62 14.81 -3.81
CA LYS A 136 2.27 14.11 -5.06
C LYS A 136 3.22 12.94 -5.34
N GLU A 137 4.51 13.10 -5.09
CA GLU A 137 5.51 12.02 -5.19
C GLU A 137 5.24 10.87 -4.21
N LEU A 138 4.83 11.15 -2.97
CA LEU A 138 4.38 10.12 -2.02
C LEU A 138 3.16 9.36 -2.56
N GLY A 139 2.21 10.05 -3.18
CA GLY A 139 1.08 9.40 -3.85
C GLY A 139 1.50 8.52 -5.02
N ASP A 140 2.45 8.98 -5.83
CA ASP A 140 2.99 8.18 -6.93
C ASP A 140 3.73 6.93 -6.42
N LEU A 141 4.41 7.03 -5.27
CA LEU A 141 4.99 5.87 -4.60
C LEU A 141 3.92 4.85 -4.20
N LEU A 142 2.86 5.27 -3.51
CA LEU A 142 1.76 4.37 -3.15
C LEU A 142 1.09 3.76 -4.40
N LYS A 143 0.80 4.60 -5.40
CA LYS A 143 0.14 4.19 -6.64
C LYS A 143 0.95 3.13 -7.36
N SER A 144 2.27 3.29 -7.42
CA SER A 144 3.17 2.36 -8.12
C SER A 144 3.24 0.96 -7.52
N PHE A 145 2.86 0.81 -6.24
CA PHE A 145 2.68 -0.52 -5.65
C PHE A 145 1.54 -1.30 -6.31
N PHE A 146 0.45 -0.60 -6.67
CA PHE A 146 -0.78 -1.20 -7.20
C PHE A 146 -0.90 -1.14 -8.72
N VAL A 147 -0.49 -0.02 -9.32
CA VAL A 147 -0.75 0.33 -10.71
C VAL A 147 0.54 0.70 -11.41
N GLN A 148 0.75 0.16 -12.61
CA GLN A 148 1.92 0.49 -13.40
C GLN A 148 1.82 1.91 -13.95
N THR A 149 2.91 2.68 -13.80
CA THR A 149 3.03 4.01 -14.40
C THR A 149 4.34 4.11 -15.17
N ALA A 150 4.37 4.91 -16.24
CA ALA A 150 5.55 5.07 -17.09
C ALA A 150 6.76 5.65 -16.33
N THR A 151 6.52 6.33 -15.21
CA THR A 151 7.51 7.00 -14.37
C THR A 151 7.60 6.39 -12.97
N ALA A 152 7.22 5.12 -12.81
CA ALA A 152 7.09 4.49 -11.49
C ALA A 152 8.37 4.66 -10.63
N PRO A 153 8.23 5.09 -9.37
CA PRO A 153 9.34 5.23 -8.42
C PRO A 153 9.84 3.90 -7.84
N ILE A 154 9.17 2.79 -8.16
CA ILE A 154 9.58 1.42 -7.82
C ILE A 154 10.33 0.79 -9.00
N SER A 155 11.37 0.02 -8.71
CA SER A 155 12.13 -0.76 -9.70
C SER A 155 11.29 -1.93 -10.25
N GLY A 156 11.10 -2.01 -11.57
CA GLY A 156 10.43 -3.14 -12.24
C GLY A 156 9.39 -2.73 -13.28
N THR A 157 8.98 -3.68 -14.12
CA THR A 157 7.95 -3.47 -15.17
C THR A 157 6.57 -4.02 -14.77
N THR A 158 6.43 -4.62 -13.60
CA THR A 158 5.17 -5.13 -13.09
C THR A 158 4.98 -4.59 -11.67
N PRO A 159 3.82 -4.03 -11.31
CA PRO A 159 3.58 -3.56 -9.95
C PRO A 159 3.74 -4.69 -8.94
N PRO A 160 4.34 -4.45 -7.75
CA PRO A 160 4.47 -5.45 -6.69
C PRO A 160 3.16 -6.20 -6.38
N TYR A 161 2.05 -5.48 -6.31
CA TYR A 161 0.74 -6.07 -6.08
C TYR A 161 0.33 -7.05 -7.20
N GLN A 162 0.63 -6.74 -8.46
CA GLN A 162 0.35 -7.63 -9.57
C GLN A 162 1.32 -8.83 -9.60
N THR A 163 2.61 -8.59 -9.33
CA THR A 163 3.60 -9.67 -9.20
C THR A 163 3.20 -10.68 -8.13
N TRP A 164 2.63 -10.21 -7.01
CA TRP A 164 2.05 -11.07 -6.00
C TRP A 164 0.94 -11.97 -6.55
N ILE A 165 -0.02 -11.38 -7.27
CA ILE A 165 -1.14 -12.14 -7.85
C ILE A 165 -0.60 -13.20 -8.80
N GLU A 166 0.32 -12.83 -9.70
CA GLU A 166 0.91 -13.72 -10.69
C GLU A 166 1.67 -14.89 -10.05
N ILE A 167 2.49 -14.62 -9.02
CA ILE A 167 3.22 -15.68 -8.30
C ILE A 167 2.24 -16.66 -7.64
N ASN A 168 1.19 -16.15 -7.00
CA ASN A 168 0.19 -17.01 -6.36
C ASN A 168 -0.58 -17.83 -7.41
N GLN A 169 -0.94 -17.24 -8.54
CA GLN A 169 -1.63 -17.91 -9.64
C GLN A 169 -0.79 -19.05 -10.22
N ILE A 170 0.46 -18.76 -10.62
CA ILE A 170 1.40 -19.74 -11.19
C ILE A 170 1.60 -20.91 -10.24
N SER A 171 1.76 -20.63 -8.94
CA SER A 171 1.95 -21.68 -7.97
C SER A 171 0.68 -22.50 -7.71
N LEU A 172 -0.51 -21.90 -7.70
CA LEU A 172 -1.76 -22.65 -7.60
C LEU A 172 -1.98 -23.56 -8.82
N ASP A 173 -1.58 -23.12 -10.00
CA ASP A 173 -1.61 -23.93 -11.23
C ASP A 173 -0.67 -25.14 -11.15
N GLY A 174 0.54 -24.93 -10.62
CA GLY A 174 1.49 -26.02 -10.35
C GLY A 174 0.96 -27.03 -9.33
N ILE A 175 0.30 -26.55 -8.27
CA ILE A 175 -0.32 -27.41 -7.24
C ILE A 175 -1.46 -28.22 -7.85
N ASP A 176 -2.38 -27.60 -8.61
CA ASP A 176 -3.52 -28.30 -9.23
C ASP A 176 -3.04 -29.38 -10.22
N ALA A 177 -1.98 -29.10 -10.98
CA ALA A 177 -1.35 -30.06 -11.88
C ALA A 177 -0.77 -31.27 -11.12
N ALA A 178 -0.06 -31.03 -10.01
CA ALA A 178 0.48 -32.10 -9.16
C ALA A 178 -0.64 -32.94 -8.52
N LEU A 179 -1.69 -32.28 -8.04
CA LEU A 179 -2.87 -32.93 -7.47
C LEU A 179 -3.61 -33.79 -8.49
N ALA A 180 -3.71 -33.37 -9.76
CA ALA A 180 -4.31 -34.14 -10.84
C ALA A 180 -3.42 -35.32 -11.32
N GLY A 181 -2.14 -35.32 -10.95
CA GLY A 181 -1.14 -36.30 -11.37
C GLY A 181 -1.00 -37.48 -10.41
N VAL A 182 0.19 -37.63 -9.83
CA VAL A 182 0.58 -38.80 -9.01
C VAL A 182 -0.28 -38.90 -7.74
N LEU A 183 -0.58 -37.77 -7.11
CA LEU A 183 -1.35 -37.75 -5.86
C LEU A 183 -2.80 -38.21 -6.08
N HIS A 184 -3.42 -37.87 -7.21
CA HIS A 184 -4.76 -38.39 -7.55
C HIS A 184 -4.79 -39.91 -7.67
N LYS A 185 -3.71 -40.52 -8.20
CA LYS A 185 -3.61 -41.96 -8.40
C LYS A 185 -3.36 -42.71 -7.08
N GLN A 186 -2.65 -42.10 -6.14
CA GLN A 186 -2.26 -42.71 -4.87
C GLN A 186 -3.28 -42.43 -3.75
N GLU A 187 -3.78 -41.20 -3.65
CA GLU A 187 -4.67 -40.73 -2.58
C GLU A 187 -5.84 -39.90 -3.17
N PRO A 188 -6.80 -40.52 -3.87
CA PRO A 188 -7.82 -39.81 -4.65
C PRO A 188 -8.75 -38.92 -3.81
N ILE A 189 -9.07 -39.33 -2.57
CA ILE A 189 -9.92 -38.55 -1.65
C ILE A 189 -9.18 -37.30 -1.19
N ARG A 190 -7.95 -37.45 -0.68
CA ARG A 190 -7.11 -36.32 -0.25
C ARG A 190 -6.82 -35.37 -1.40
N ALA A 191 -6.52 -35.89 -2.59
CA ALA A 191 -6.33 -35.07 -3.78
C ALA A 191 -7.59 -34.24 -4.11
N ARG A 192 -8.79 -34.81 -3.97
CA ARG A 192 -10.05 -34.07 -4.17
C ARG A 192 -10.25 -32.97 -3.12
N GLU A 193 -9.98 -33.23 -1.84
CA GLU A 193 -10.09 -32.25 -0.76
C GLU A 193 -9.15 -31.06 -0.99
N LEU A 194 -7.87 -31.34 -1.32
CA LEU A 194 -6.88 -30.30 -1.60
C LEU A 194 -7.22 -29.48 -2.86
N ARG A 195 -7.84 -30.10 -3.88
CA ARG A 195 -8.32 -29.35 -5.06
C ARG A 195 -9.49 -28.41 -4.75
N THR A 196 -10.33 -28.74 -3.78
CA THR A 196 -11.34 -27.78 -3.27
C THR A 196 -10.65 -26.57 -2.65
N GLN A 197 -9.60 -26.77 -1.84
CA GLN A 197 -8.83 -25.67 -1.25
C GLN A 197 -8.15 -24.80 -2.33
N VAL A 198 -7.56 -25.42 -3.37
CA VAL A 198 -7.02 -24.67 -4.53
C VAL A 198 -8.11 -23.81 -5.17
N LYS A 199 -9.31 -24.35 -5.37
CA LYS A 199 -10.43 -23.63 -5.98
C LYS A 199 -10.85 -22.42 -5.14
N ASP A 200 -10.96 -22.59 -3.83
CA ASP A 200 -11.35 -21.51 -2.92
C ASP A 200 -10.29 -20.40 -2.89
N LEU A 201 -9.00 -20.75 -2.92
CA LEU A 201 -7.91 -19.79 -3.05
C LEU A 201 -7.95 -19.04 -4.40
N ARG A 202 -8.23 -19.73 -5.51
CA ARG A 202 -8.38 -19.09 -6.83
C ARG A 202 -9.54 -18.08 -6.86
N VAL A 203 -10.65 -18.37 -6.21
CA VAL A 203 -11.79 -17.43 -6.11
C VAL A 203 -11.37 -16.17 -5.34
N GLN A 204 -10.67 -16.33 -4.22
CA GLN A 204 -10.17 -15.20 -3.43
C GLN A 204 -9.12 -14.37 -4.18
N LEU A 205 -8.28 -15.01 -5.00
CA LEU A 205 -7.28 -14.34 -5.83
C LEU A 205 -7.89 -13.59 -7.00
N ALA A 206 -8.92 -14.15 -7.65
CA ALA A 206 -9.60 -13.52 -8.79
C ALA A 206 -10.26 -12.17 -8.43
N ALA A 207 -10.78 -12.04 -7.21
CA ALA A 207 -11.34 -10.77 -6.70
C ALA A 207 -10.30 -9.64 -6.62
N ARG A 208 -9.01 -9.97 -6.61
CA ARG A 208 -7.88 -9.04 -6.47
C ARG A 208 -7.22 -8.65 -7.78
N GLY A 209 -7.73 -9.15 -8.91
CA GLY A 209 -7.19 -8.87 -10.24
C GLY A 209 -7.11 -7.38 -10.60
N PRO A 210 -6.46 -7.06 -11.74
CA PRO A 210 -6.08 -5.69 -12.13
C PRO A 210 -7.26 -4.72 -12.31
N THR A 211 -8.47 -5.22 -12.56
CA THR A 211 -9.68 -4.42 -12.75
C THR A 211 -10.47 -4.18 -11.46
N GLY A 212 -9.97 -4.63 -10.31
CA GLY A 212 -10.62 -4.51 -9.00
C GLY A 212 -9.96 -3.45 -8.12
N ILE A 213 -9.34 -3.92 -7.05
CA ILE A 213 -8.75 -3.10 -5.98
C ILE A 213 -7.69 -2.12 -6.49
N PRO A 214 -6.73 -2.51 -7.37
CA PRO A 214 -5.68 -1.60 -7.84
C PRO A 214 -6.21 -0.35 -8.54
N LEU A 215 -7.24 -0.50 -9.37
CA LEU A 215 -7.82 0.61 -10.13
C LEU A 215 -8.47 1.63 -9.19
N ARG A 216 -9.28 1.18 -8.22
CA ARG A 216 -9.94 2.05 -7.24
C ARG A 216 -8.94 2.84 -6.40
N ILE A 217 -7.85 2.20 -5.99
CA ILE A 217 -6.77 2.86 -5.24
C ILE A 217 -6.08 3.91 -6.13
N GLY A 218 -5.77 3.56 -7.38
CA GLY A 218 -5.19 4.49 -8.35
C GLY A 218 -6.05 5.73 -8.56
N GLU A 219 -7.36 5.56 -8.75
CA GLU A 219 -8.33 6.65 -8.91
C GLU A 219 -8.45 7.53 -7.66
N ALA A 220 -8.44 6.93 -6.47
CA ALA A 220 -8.47 7.67 -5.21
C ALA A 220 -7.20 8.53 -5.05
N ILE A 221 -6.03 7.99 -5.40
CA ILE A 221 -4.77 8.73 -5.38
C ILE A 221 -4.79 9.87 -6.40
N ASP A 222 -5.28 9.64 -7.61
CA ASP A 222 -5.40 10.69 -8.62
C ASP A 222 -6.32 11.83 -8.16
N THR A 223 -7.45 11.48 -7.55
CA THR A 223 -8.38 12.46 -6.95
C THR A 223 -7.69 13.29 -5.86
N TRP A 224 -6.92 12.64 -4.99
CA TRP A 224 -6.15 13.32 -3.95
C TRP A 224 -5.09 14.25 -4.53
N LYS A 225 -4.33 13.82 -5.56
CA LYS A 225 -3.35 14.67 -6.25
C LYS A 225 -4.00 15.92 -6.86
N THR A 226 -5.20 15.79 -7.42
CA THR A 226 -5.98 16.95 -7.88
C THR A 226 -6.34 17.88 -6.72
N SER A 227 -6.75 17.36 -5.56
CA SER A 227 -6.99 18.21 -4.38
C SER A 227 -5.73 18.95 -3.90
N VAL A 228 -4.57 18.30 -3.97
CA VAL A 228 -3.27 18.94 -3.65
C VAL A 228 -2.99 20.09 -4.62
N ASP A 229 -3.21 19.89 -5.92
CA ASP A 229 -3.02 20.95 -6.94
C ASP A 229 -3.97 22.13 -6.72
N THR A 230 -5.25 21.88 -6.44
CA THR A 230 -6.23 22.92 -6.10
C THR A 230 -5.80 23.69 -4.84
N PHE A 231 -5.39 22.98 -3.79
CA PHE A 231 -4.93 23.61 -2.55
C PHE A 231 -3.69 24.48 -2.76
N LYS A 232 -2.73 24.01 -3.58
CA LYS A 232 -1.51 24.75 -3.95
C LYS A 232 -1.85 26.08 -4.65
N GLN A 233 -2.85 26.08 -5.52
CA GLN A 233 -3.25 27.26 -6.29
C GLN A 233 -4.07 28.26 -5.46
N GLU A 234 -5.03 27.77 -4.68
CA GLU A 234 -6.07 28.62 -4.09
C GLU A 234 -5.89 28.91 -2.59
N GLY A 235 -5.07 28.12 -1.89
CA GLY A 235 -5.02 28.11 -0.42
C GLY A 235 -4.55 29.41 0.25
N LEU A 236 -3.72 30.23 -0.43
CA LEU A 236 -3.27 31.52 0.10
C LEU A 236 -4.06 32.72 -0.42
N GLU A 237 -4.87 32.52 -1.45
CA GLU A 237 -5.71 33.56 -2.07
C GLU A 237 -7.14 33.57 -1.50
N SER A 238 -7.54 32.46 -0.88
CA SER A 238 -8.88 32.23 -0.34
C SER A 238 -9.15 33.01 0.96
N ASP A 239 -10.38 33.49 1.13
CA ASP A 239 -10.84 33.99 2.42
C ASP A 239 -10.80 32.87 3.49
N PRO A 240 -10.79 33.21 4.80
CA PRO A 240 -10.62 32.22 5.86
C PRO A 240 -11.63 31.05 5.79
N LYS A 241 -12.88 31.29 5.43
CA LYS A 241 -13.93 30.25 5.36
C LYS A 241 -13.68 29.30 4.19
N THR A 242 -13.23 29.83 3.06
CA THR A 242 -12.85 29.07 1.88
C THR A 242 -11.62 28.20 2.15
N LEU A 243 -10.61 28.75 2.83
CA LEU A 243 -9.43 28.00 3.28
C LEU A 243 -9.78 26.80 4.18
N TYR A 244 -10.69 26.97 5.15
CA TYR A 244 -11.14 25.84 5.99
C TYR A 244 -11.82 24.73 5.19
N THR A 245 -12.62 25.11 4.20
CA THR A 245 -13.33 24.16 3.35
C THR A 245 -12.34 23.36 2.51
N GLN A 246 -11.33 24.03 1.94
CA GLN A 246 -10.28 23.38 1.15
C GLN A 246 -9.39 22.47 2.00
N LEU A 247 -9.01 22.88 3.23
CA LEU A 247 -8.26 22.02 4.16
C LEU A 247 -9.04 20.75 4.51
N ARG A 248 -10.35 20.88 4.75
CA ARG A 248 -11.22 19.73 5.03
C ARG A 248 -11.40 18.82 3.82
N GLU A 249 -11.55 19.38 2.63
CA GLU A 249 -11.63 18.57 1.41
C GLU A 249 -10.31 17.83 1.15
N LEU A 250 -9.16 18.48 1.34
CA LEU A 250 -7.85 17.85 1.23
C LEU A 250 -7.68 16.72 2.27
N ALA A 251 -8.09 16.96 3.52
CA ALA A 251 -8.04 15.94 4.56
C ALA A 251 -8.97 14.75 4.24
N LYS A 252 -10.16 15.04 3.69
CA LYS A 252 -11.16 14.06 3.25
C LYS A 252 -10.67 13.23 2.06
N THR A 253 -10.05 13.83 1.04
CA THR A 253 -9.51 13.06 -0.10
C THR A 253 -8.27 12.27 0.30
N THR A 254 -7.44 12.78 1.23
CA THR A 254 -6.34 12.02 1.84
C THR A 254 -6.89 10.77 2.56
N LYS A 255 -8.02 10.92 3.29
CA LYS A 255 -8.74 9.78 3.87
C LYS A 255 -9.40 8.88 2.82
N GLY A 256 -9.89 9.43 1.72
CA GLY A 256 -10.50 8.67 0.63
C GLY A 256 -9.53 7.65 0.00
N VAL A 257 -8.24 7.99 -0.10
CA VAL A 257 -7.17 7.05 -0.51
C VAL A 257 -7.10 5.85 0.44
N LYS A 258 -7.19 6.11 1.74
CA LYS A 258 -7.25 5.07 2.77
C LYS A 258 -8.53 4.24 2.65
N ASP A 259 -9.69 4.86 2.60
CA ASP A 259 -10.98 4.15 2.54
C ASP A 259 -11.08 3.26 1.28
N ALA A 260 -10.47 3.66 0.16
CA ALA A 260 -10.38 2.86 -1.06
C ALA A 260 -9.55 1.57 -0.87
N ILE A 261 -8.51 1.61 -0.03
CA ILE A 261 -7.69 0.46 0.35
C ILE A 261 -8.43 -0.42 1.36
N GLU A 262 -9.25 0.16 2.25
CA GLU A 262 -10.03 -0.57 3.26
C GLU A 262 -11.28 -1.26 2.69
N ALA A 263 -11.94 -0.67 1.69
CA ALA A 263 -13.16 -1.22 1.06
C ALA A 263 -12.89 -2.45 0.18
N ALA A 264 -11.62 -2.81 -0.03
CA ALA A 264 -11.16 -3.97 -0.80
C ALA A 264 -11.60 -5.34 -0.25
N ARG A 265 -12.25 -5.37 0.92
CA ARG A 265 -12.63 -6.60 1.64
C ARG A 265 -13.88 -7.32 1.08
N ASN A 266 -14.75 -6.60 0.36
CA ASN A 266 -16.09 -7.09 -0.04
C ASN A 266 -16.21 -7.35 -1.54
#